data_AF-A0A7C2G779-F1
#
_entry.id   AF-A0A7C2G779-F1
#
_cell.length_a   1.000
_cell.length_b   1.000
_cell.length_c   1.000
_cell.angle_alpha   90.00
_cell.angle_beta   90.00
_cell.angle_gamma   90.00
#
_symmetry.space_group_name_H-M   'P 1'
#
loop_
_entity.id
_entity.type
_entity.pdbx_description
1 polymer ?
#
loop_
_entity_poly.entity_id
_entity_poly.type
_entity_poly.pdbx_seq_one_letter_code
_entity_poly.pdbx_strand_id
1 'polypeptide(L)'
;MTYLWLWGILVVKSGVGKGEARKGSWNLQLCLEISQMNESMAMGIVVLFIIIVCFLPTIIVIKIERRRTWPFVQQYEFGVFQLSSFHEKYITRCINGAEDEGFTFLERRYDGKGKRYKVVYDFMISSDRNTLVAIGAGTLATIPVSSMWFISKDVNGNGFTTVTNQIAVEYDLTGRHKDSLIVTSNFRKAFRHHLKCIEKKLYTVEPYIENGEIDVVRRLRTLDIDQLNTDGLIKYVGENTDYWKYTVKGAVKLAICQIIQGVIRAPMSLLNGLLKTKND
;
A
#
# COMPACT_ATOMS: atom_id res chain seq x y z
N MET A 1 -22.38 -12.50 18.22
CA MET A 1 -23.29 -13.39 17.46
C MET A 1 -24.07 -12.58 16.42
N THR A 2 -23.42 -12.19 15.32
CA THR A 2 -24.06 -11.34 14.28
C THR A 2 -23.56 -11.60 12.86
N TYR A 3 -22.76 -12.65 12.63
CA TYR A 3 -22.15 -12.94 11.33
C TYR A 3 -22.86 -14.03 10.50
N LEU A 4 -23.94 -14.64 11.01
CA LEU A 4 -24.70 -15.67 10.29
C LEU A 4 -25.78 -15.12 9.33
N TRP A 5 -26.07 -13.81 9.35
CA TRP A 5 -27.15 -13.23 8.53
C TRP A 5 -26.76 -12.91 7.08
N LEU A 6 -25.47 -12.90 6.73
CA LEU A 6 -25.03 -12.60 5.35
C LEU A 6 -25.11 -13.81 4.39
N TRP A 7 -25.22 -15.03 4.90
CA TRP A 7 -25.45 -16.22 4.05
C TRP A 7 -26.91 -16.40 3.63
N GLY A 8 -27.86 -15.80 4.35
CA GLY A 8 -29.29 -15.87 4.01
C GLY A 8 -29.69 -15.04 2.77
N ILE A 9 -28.87 -14.08 2.34
CA ILE A 9 -29.24 -13.15 1.25
C ILE A 9 -28.74 -13.62 -0.13
N LEU A 10 -27.68 -14.43 -0.20
CA LEU A 10 -27.17 -14.97 -1.46
C LEU A 10 -27.93 -16.21 -1.96
N VAL A 11 -28.67 -16.92 -1.10
CA VAL A 11 -29.46 -18.11 -1.49
C VAL A 11 -30.91 -17.78 -1.89
N VAL A 12 -31.44 -16.60 -1.53
CA VAL A 12 -32.88 -16.29 -1.71
C VAL A 12 -33.21 -15.50 -2.98
N LYS A 13 -32.22 -15.05 -3.76
CA LYS A 13 -32.47 -14.23 -4.99
C LYS A 13 -32.25 -14.94 -6.32
N SER A 14 -32.19 -16.27 -6.36
CA SER A 14 -32.29 -17.04 -7.62
C SER A 14 -33.65 -17.73 -7.74
N GLY A 15 -34.61 -17.01 -8.33
CA GLY A 15 -35.70 -17.60 -9.11
C GLY A 15 -36.87 -18.21 -8.34
N VAL A 16 -37.83 -17.37 -7.92
CA VAL A 16 -39.23 -17.79 -7.84
C VAL A 16 -39.81 -17.82 -9.26
N GLY A 17 -39.34 -18.76 -10.06
CA GLY A 17 -39.97 -19.19 -11.30
C GLY A 17 -40.69 -20.51 -11.00
N LYS A 18 -42.02 -20.52 -11.09
CA LYS A 18 -42.83 -21.74 -10.96
C LYS A 18 -42.52 -22.65 -12.17
N GLY A 19 -41.52 -23.51 -12.05
CA GLY A 19 -41.16 -24.48 -13.09
C GLY A 19 -40.24 -25.56 -12.54
N GLU A 20 -40.79 -26.77 -12.41
CA GLU A 20 -40.11 -28.06 -12.19
C GLU A 20 -39.08 -28.16 -11.06
N ALA A 21 -39.60 -28.57 -9.89
CA ALA A 21 -38.85 -29.03 -8.74
C ALA A 21 -38.15 -30.39 -8.98
N ARG A 22 -37.04 -30.41 -9.71
CA ARG A 22 -36.10 -31.55 -9.69
C ARG A 22 -34.65 -31.07 -9.91
N LYS A 23 -34.07 -30.39 -8.91
CA LYS A 23 -32.59 -30.22 -8.73
C LYS A 23 -32.19 -29.49 -7.43
N GLY A 24 -32.93 -29.70 -6.33
CA GLY A 24 -32.72 -28.98 -5.05
C GLY A 24 -32.14 -29.79 -3.88
N SER A 25 -31.84 -31.09 -4.02
CA SER A 25 -31.52 -31.95 -2.87
C SER A 25 -30.15 -31.68 -2.24
N TRP A 26 -29.15 -31.30 -3.04
CA TRP A 26 -27.78 -31.13 -2.56
C TRP A 26 -27.60 -29.92 -1.63
N ASN A 27 -28.35 -28.84 -1.85
CA ASN A 27 -28.25 -27.63 -1.03
C ASN A 27 -28.90 -27.82 0.35
N LEU A 28 -29.99 -28.58 0.44
CA LEU A 28 -30.68 -28.85 1.71
C LEU A 28 -29.86 -29.76 2.63
N GLN A 29 -29.18 -30.76 2.06
CA GLN A 29 -28.37 -31.69 2.83
C GLN A 29 -27.12 -31.02 3.41
N LEU A 30 -26.44 -30.17 2.64
CA LEU A 30 -25.29 -29.38 3.13
C LEU A 30 -25.71 -28.41 4.26
N CYS A 31 -26.87 -27.76 4.13
CA CYS A 31 -27.38 -26.87 5.18
C CYS A 31 -27.71 -27.61 6.48
N LEU A 32 -28.28 -28.82 6.40
CA LEU A 32 -28.57 -29.66 7.56
C LEU A 32 -27.28 -30.14 8.24
N GLU A 33 -26.29 -30.60 7.47
CA GLU A 33 -24.99 -31.02 8.00
C GLU A 33 -24.27 -29.86 8.70
N ILE A 34 -24.26 -28.65 8.12
CA ILE A 34 -23.68 -27.44 8.74
C ILE A 34 -24.42 -27.06 10.02
N SER A 35 -25.75 -27.22 10.08
CA SER A 35 -26.54 -26.93 11.29
C SER A 35 -26.29 -27.90 12.44
N GLN A 36 -25.79 -29.10 12.15
CA GLN A 36 -25.41 -30.12 13.13
C GLN A 36 -23.93 -30.05 13.54
N MET A 37 -23.13 -29.21 12.89
CA MET A 37 -21.73 -29.02 13.28
C MET A 37 -21.63 -28.25 14.60
N ASN A 38 -20.75 -28.74 15.48
CA ASN A 38 -20.35 -27.99 16.68
C ASN A 38 -19.88 -26.58 16.28
N GLU A 39 -20.27 -25.57 17.05
CA GLU A 39 -19.95 -24.16 16.78
C GLU A 39 -18.45 -23.93 16.54
N SER A 40 -17.60 -24.69 17.24
CA SER A 40 -16.14 -24.67 17.07
C SER A 40 -15.67 -25.15 15.69
N MET A 41 -16.28 -26.19 15.13
CA MET A 41 -15.95 -26.69 13.81
C MET A 41 -16.46 -25.74 12.71
N ALA A 42 -17.68 -25.21 12.87
CA ALA A 42 -18.23 -24.21 11.94
C ALA A 42 -17.34 -22.95 11.89
N MET A 43 -16.90 -22.46 13.05
CA MET A 43 -15.96 -21.34 13.14
C MET A 43 -14.61 -21.67 12.48
N GLY A 44 -14.08 -22.89 12.69
CA GLY A 44 -12.86 -23.36 12.03
C GLY A 44 -12.95 -23.35 10.50
N ILE A 45 -14.07 -23.82 9.94
CA ILE A 45 -14.32 -23.80 8.49
C ILE A 45 -14.39 -22.36 7.96
N VAL A 46 -15.10 -21.47 8.66
CA VAL A 46 -15.21 -20.06 8.25
C VAL A 46 -13.83 -19.39 8.25
N VAL A 47 -13.01 -19.60 9.27
CA VAL A 47 -11.64 -19.06 9.33
C VAL A 47 -10.79 -19.62 8.19
N LEU A 48 -10.84 -20.93 7.97
CA LEU A 48 -10.11 -21.58 6.87
C LEU A 48 -10.56 -21.03 5.50
N PHE A 49 -11.85 -20.84 5.31
CA PHE A 49 -12.41 -20.27 4.08
C PHE A 49 -11.93 -18.84 3.85
N ILE A 50 -11.95 -17.99 4.89
CA ILE A 50 -11.43 -16.62 4.81
C ILE A 50 -9.94 -16.64 4.44
N ILE A 51 -9.16 -17.54 5.05
CA ILE A 51 -7.75 -17.70 4.69
C ILE A 51 -7.63 -18.09 3.21
N ILE A 52 -8.32 -19.14 2.74
CA ILE A 52 -8.18 -19.60 1.36
C ILE A 52 -8.62 -18.52 0.35
N VAL A 53 -9.78 -17.89 0.57
CA VAL A 53 -10.39 -16.97 -0.39
C VAL A 53 -9.69 -15.60 -0.40
N CYS A 54 -9.21 -15.10 0.75
CA CYS A 54 -8.57 -13.79 0.81
C CYS A 54 -7.04 -13.86 0.68
N PHE A 55 -6.41 -14.88 1.28
CA PHE A 55 -4.95 -14.96 1.37
C PHE A 55 -4.32 -15.53 0.11
N LEU A 56 -4.88 -16.62 -0.43
CA LEU A 56 -4.28 -17.33 -1.56
C LEU A 56 -4.23 -16.46 -2.83
N PRO A 57 -5.31 -15.73 -3.22
CA PRO A 57 -5.24 -14.82 -4.36
C PRO A 57 -4.22 -13.69 -4.14
N THR A 58 -4.12 -13.17 -2.91
CA THR A 58 -3.15 -12.11 -2.57
C THR A 58 -1.71 -12.60 -2.78
N ILE A 59 -1.37 -13.80 -2.29
CA ILE A 59 -0.05 -14.42 -2.51
C ILE A 59 0.22 -14.62 -4.00
N ILE A 60 -0.76 -15.12 -4.75
CA ILE A 60 -0.63 -15.36 -6.19
C ILE A 60 -0.34 -14.04 -6.93
N VAL A 61 -1.09 -12.98 -6.63
CA VAL A 61 -0.88 -11.65 -7.21
C VAL A 61 0.51 -11.12 -6.89
N ILE A 62 0.91 -11.14 -5.61
CA ILE A 62 2.24 -10.68 -5.16
C ILE A 62 3.36 -11.44 -5.86
N LYS A 63 3.22 -12.75 -6.02
CA LYS A 63 4.22 -13.61 -6.66
C LYS A 63 4.36 -13.36 -8.17
N ILE A 64 3.25 -13.14 -8.87
CA ILE A 64 3.24 -12.99 -10.33
C ILE A 64 3.68 -11.58 -10.74
N GLU A 65 3.36 -10.58 -9.91
CA GLU A 65 3.66 -9.17 -10.14
C GLU A 65 5.16 -8.93 -10.36
N ARG A 66 5.51 -8.48 -11.57
CA ARG A 66 6.86 -8.02 -11.91
C ARG A 66 7.01 -6.58 -11.41
N ARG A 67 8.09 -6.31 -10.67
CA ARG A 67 8.39 -4.97 -10.15
C ARG A 67 9.70 -4.47 -10.74
N ARG A 68 9.77 -3.17 -11.00
CA ARG A 68 11.02 -2.51 -11.36
C ARG A 68 11.86 -2.27 -10.11
N THR A 69 13.18 -2.38 -10.25
CA THR A 69 14.13 -1.98 -9.22
C THR A 69 14.03 -0.48 -8.96
N TRP A 70 13.93 0.30 -10.05
CA TRP A 70 13.62 1.72 -10.02
C TRP A 70 12.28 2.02 -10.72
N PRO A 71 11.20 2.31 -9.96
CA PRO A 71 9.87 2.50 -10.55
C PRO A 71 9.67 3.88 -11.17
N PHE A 72 10.50 4.88 -10.84
CA PHE A 72 10.29 6.27 -11.27
C PHE A 72 10.90 6.55 -12.65
N VAL A 73 10.04 6.64 -13.66
CA VAL A 73 10.44 6.85 -15.06
C VAL A 73 10.16 8.26 -15.54
N GLN A 74 10.79 8.65 -16.64
CA GLN A 74 10.52 9.90 -17.34
C GLN A 74 9.23 9.80 -18.17
N GLN A 75 8.61 10.95 -18.49
CA GLN A 75 7.33 11.01 -19.20
C GLN A 75 7.35 10.28 -20.55
N TYR A 76 8.44 10.42 -21.30
CA TYR A 76 8.56 9.83 -22.64
C TYR A 76 8.50 8.29 -22.61
N GLU A 77 8.90 7.66 -21.49
CA GLU A 77 8.79 6.21 -21.31
C GLU A 77 7.37 5.78 -20.90
N PHE A 78 6.59 6.71 -20.35
CA PHE A 78 5.27 6.44 -19.79
C PHE A 78 4.14 6.59 -20.83
N GLY A 79 4.36 7.41 -21.86
CA GLY A 79 3.38 7.72 -22.91
C GLY A 79 2.42 8.85 -22.50
N VAL A 80 1.33 9.01 -23.27
CA VAL A 80 0.34 10.06 -23.01
C VAL A 80 -0.50 9.68 -21.79
N PHE A 81 -0.29 10.40 -20.69
CA PHE A 81 -1.07 10.28 -19.47
C PHE A 81 -1.55 11.65 -19.02
N GLN A 82 -2.85 11.78 -18.85
CA GLN A 82 -3.48 12.97 -18.28
C GLN A 82 -4.06 12.62 -16.92
N LEU A 83 -3.73 13.44 -15.93
CA LEU A 83 -4.33 13.35 -14.61
C LEU A 83 -5.79 13.79 -14.69
N SER A 84 -6.64 13.25 -13.82
CA SER A 84 -7.97 13.82 -13.64
C SER A 84 -7.86 15.16 -12.91
N SER A 85 -8.83 16.04 -13.14
CA SER A 85 -8.89 17.35 -12.46
C SER A 85 -8.87 17.23 -10.92
N PHE A 86 -9.40 16.13 -10.37
CA PHE A 86 -9.29 15.82 -8.95
C PHE A 86 -7.84 15.60 -8.49
N HIS A 87 -7.06 14.80 -9.24
CA HIS A 87 -5.66 14.52 -8.91
C HIS A 87 -4.77 15.76 -9.11
N GLU A 88 -5.03 16.56 -10.15
CA GLU A 88 -4.33 17.82 -10.37
C GLU A 88 -4.54 18.77 -9.19
N LYS A 89 -5.80 18.98 -8.76
CA LYS A 89 -6.11 19.80 -7.58
C LYS A 89 -5.44 19.28 -6.31
N TYR A 90 -5.35 17.96 -6.14
CA TYR A 90 -4.63 17.36 -5.01
C TYR A 90 -3.15 17.73 -5.05
N ILE A 91 -2.48 17.49 -6.18
CA ILE A 91 -1.05 17.77 -6.35
C ILE A 91 -0.76 19.26 -6.12
N THR A 92 -1.49 20.15 -6.80
CA THR A 92 -1.29 21.60 -6.66
C THR A 92 -1.43 22.06 -5.21
N ARG A 93 -2.45 21.57 -4.48
CA ARG A 93 -2.61 21.91 -3.06
C ARG A 93 -1.42 21.43 -2.22
N CYS A 94 -0.92 20.23 -2.48
CA CYS A 94 0.21 19.67 -1.75
C CYS A 94 1.53 20.38 -2.08
N ILE A 95 1.74 20.76 -3.34
CA ILE A 95 2.91 21.56 -3.78
C ILE A 95 2.90 22.92 -3.09
N ASN A 96 1.79 23.67 -3.16
CA ASN A 96 1.70 24.98 -2.49
C ASN A 96 1.96 24.83 -0.97
N GLY A 97 1.38 23.80 -0.36
CA GLY A 97 1.62 23.51 1.06
C GLY A 97 3.06 23.08 1.37
N ALA A 98 3.82 22.58 0.40
CA ALA A 98 5.23 22.25 0.53
C ALA A 98 6.09 23.51 0.39
N GLU A 99 5.80 24.36 -0.59
CA GLU A 99 6.45 25.66 -0.79
C GLU A 99 6.30 26.56 0.45
N ASP A 100 5.10 26.59 1.03
CA ASP A 100 4.81 27.29 2.30
C ASP A 100 5.67 26.79 3.48
N GLU A 101 6.16 25.54 3.42
CA GLU A 101 7.06 24.94 4.42
C GLU A 101 8.54 25.00 3.98
N GLY A 102 8.86 25.72 2.91
CA GLY A 102 10.22 25.91 2.41
C GLY A 102 10.76 24.75 1.58
N PHE A 103 9.90 23.90 1.02
CA PHE A 103 10.34 22.88 0.07
C PHE A 103 10.57 23.47 -1.32
N THR A 104 11.59 22.95 -2.01
CA THR A 104 11.92 23.30 -3.39
C THR A 104 11.59 22.13 -4.32
N PHE A 105 10.92 22.41 -5.44
CA PHE A 105 10.64 21.41 -6.46
C PHE A 105 11.94 20.92 -7.12
N LEU A 106 12.06 19.61 -7.31
CA LEU A 106 13.18 18.97 -8.00
C LEU A 106 12.77 18.53 -9.40
N GLU A 107 11.91 17.52 -9.48
CA GLU A 107 11.48 16.95 -10.75
C GLU A 107 10.17 16.17 -10.64
N ARG A 108 9.53 15.96 -11.80
CA ARG A 108 8.35 15.11 -11.96
C ARG A 108 8.74 13.77 -12.58
N ARG A 109 8.23 12.68 -12.00
CA ARG A 109 8.39 11.30 -12.52
C ARG A 109 7.05 10.58 -12.59
N TYR A 110 7.07 9.42 -13.24
CA TYR A 110 5.89 8.58 -13.46
C TYR A 110 6.14 7.16 -12.95
N ASP A 111 5.07 6.46 -12.56
CA ASP A 111 5.15 5.07 -12.11
C ASP A 111 5.33 4.07 -13.27
N GLY A 112 6.57 3.66 -13.51
CA GLY A 112 6.93 2.66 -14.51
C GLY A 112 6.63 1.20 -14.14
N LYS A 113 5.90 0.93 -13.04
CA LYS A 113 5.63 -0.44 -12.58
C LYS A 113 4.71 -1.24 -13.51
N GLY A 114 3.94 -0.58 -14.39
CA GLY A 114 3.25 -1.22 -15.51
C GLY A 114 2.02 -0.47 -16.00
N LYS A 115 1.37 -0.98 -17.05
CA LYS A 115 0.23 -0.30 -17.72
C LYS A 115 -0.98 0.01 -16.82
N ARG A 116 -1.09 -0.66 -15.67
CA ARG A 116 -2.17 -0.45 -14.68
C ARG A 116 -1.85 0.63 -13.67
N TYR A 117 -0.59 1.03 -13.58
CA TYR A 117 -0.11 2.10 -12.72
C TYR A 117 -0.12 3.37 -13.56
N LYS A 118 -0.88 4.35 -13.10
CA LYS A 118 -1.06 5.65 -13.75
C LYS A 118 -0.92 6.71 -12.69
N VAL A 119 0.28 6.83 -12.13
CA VAL A 119 0.60 7.72 -11.02
C VAL A 119 1.76 8.60 -11.42
N VAL A 120 1.62 9.90 -11.15
CA VAL A 120 2.67 10.90 -11.24
C VAL A 120 3.21 11.17 -9.85
N TYR A 121 4.51 11.46 -9.76
CA TYR A 121 5.19 11.87 -8.54
C TYR A 121 5.93 13.18 -8.77
N ASP A 122 5.64 14.18 -7.97
CA ASP A 122 6.43 15.41 -7.85
C ASP A 122 7.36 15.29 -6.66
N PHE A 123 8.65 15.34 -6.92
CA PHE A 123 9.68 15.31 -5.90
C PHE A 123 10.04 16.72 -5.47
N MET A 124 10.10 16.94 -4.17
CA MET A 124 10.51 18.21 -3.57
C MET A 124 11.41 17.95 -2.37
N ILE A 125 12.33 18.87 -2.07
CA ILE A 125 13.30 18.75 -0.97
C ILE A 125 13.10 19.89 0.03
N SER A 126 13.16 19.62 1.33
CA SER A 126 13.12 20.65 2.38
C SER A 126 14.34 21.57 2.31
N SER A 127 14.22 22.81 2.81
CA SER A 127 15.30 23.80 2.81
C SER A 127 16.55 23.36 3.59
N ASP A 128 16.36 22.63 4.69
CA ASP A 128 17.44 22.00 5.46
C ASP A 128 17.98 20.71 4.83
N ARG A 129 17.36 20.29 3.72
CA ARG A 129 17.68 19.10 2.94
C ARG A 129 17.64 17.80 3.76
N ASN A 130 16.89 17.76 4.86
CA ASN A 130 16.74 16.57 5.69
C ASN A 130 15.57 15.68 5.26
N THR A 131 14.61 16.23 4.52
CA THR A 131 13.39 15.53 4.12
C THR A 131 13.14 15.72 2.63
N LEU A 132 13.15 14.61 1.89
CA LEU A 132 12.59 14.57 0.56
C LEU A 132 11.11 14.21 0.66
N VAL A 133 10.26 14.86 -0.12
CA VAL A 133 8.86 14.46 -0.27
C VAL A 133 8.59 14.05 -1.71
N ALA A 134 7.95 12.90 -1.90
CA ALA A 134 7.26 12.57 -3.14
C ALA A 134 5.77 12.87 -2.94
N ILE A 135 5.20 13.69 -3.81
CA ILE A 135 3.76 13.98 -3.84
C ILE A 135 3.21 13.26 -5.06
N GLY A 136 2.39 12.23 -4.83
CA GLY A 136 1.90 11.41 -5.93
C GLY A 136 0.39 11.29 -5.98
N ALA A 137 -0.14 11.32 -7.20
CA ALA A 137 -1.57 11.14 -7.47
C ALA A 137 -1.81 10.45 -8.81
N GLY A 138 -2.94 9.75 -8.90
CA GLY A 138 -3.32 9.01 -10.11
C GLY A 138 -4.16 7.78 -9.80
N THR A 139 -3.96 6.68 -10.53
CA THR A 139 -4.69 5.44 -10.31
C THR A 139 -3.79 4.22 -10.26
N LEU A 140 -4.13 3.28 -9.37
CA LEU A 140 -3.54 1.95 -9.27
C LEU A 140 -4.61 0.93 -9.64
N ALA A 141 -4.51 0.32 -10.83
CA ALA A 141 -5.54 -0.60 -11.33
C ALA A 141 -6.95 0.01 -11.22
N THR A 142 -7.13 1.23 -11.74
CA THR A 142 -8.36 2.07 -11.68
C THR A 142 -8.78 2.60 -10.31
N ILE A 143 -8.12 2.18 -9.23
CA ILE A 143 -8.39 2.72 -7.89
C ILE A 143 -7.67 4.07 -7.77
N PRO A 144 -8.37 5.18 -7.48
CA PRO A 144 -7.73 6.47 -7.30
C PRO A 144 -6.80 6.43 -6.09
N VAL A 145 -5.59 6.95 -6.28
CA VAL A 145 -4.58 7.07 -5.23
C VAL A 145 -4.08 8.50 -5.17
N SER A 146 -3.87 9.01 -3.97
CA SER A 146 -3.24 10.29 -3.72
C SER A 146 -2.53 10.22 -2.38
N SER A 147 -1.24 10.48 -2.34
CA SER A 147 -0.43 10.34 -1.13
C SER A 147 0.79 11.26 -1.18
N MET A 148 1.33 11.53 -0.01
CA MET A 148 2.64 12.13 0.20
C MET A 148 3.52 11.09 0.89
N TRP A 149 4.77 10.97 0.45
CA TRP A 149 5.79 10.13 1.06
C TRP A 149 6.94 11.05 1.50
N PHE A 150 7.03 11.32 2.80
CA PHE A 150 8.13 12.08 3.39
C PHE A 150 9.24 11.10 3.76
N ILE A 151 10.44 11.29 3.22
CA ILE A 151 11.56 10.35 3.28
C ILE A 151 12.77 11.07 3.88
N SER A 152 13.24 10.54 5.01
CA SER A 152 14.51 10.94 5.63
C SER A 152 15.39 9.70 5.79
N LYS A 153 16.70 9.93 5.90
CA LYS A 153 17.68 8.87 6.16
C LYS A 153 18.55 9.21 7.36
N ASP A 154 19.06 8.19 8.02
CA ASP A 154 20.13 8.36 9.01
C ASP A 154 21.52 8.18 8.38
N VAL A 155 22.55 8.52 9.16
CA VAL A 155 23.97 8.35 8.79
C VAL A 155 24.40 6.90 8.53
N ASN A 156 23.57 5.92 8.93
CA ASN A 156 23.83 4.49 8.71
C ASN A 156 23.16 3.97 7.43
N GLY A 157 22.48 4.84 6.67
CA GLY A 157 21.75 4.46 5.46
C GLY A 157 20.45 3.71 5.75
N ASN A 158 19.87 3.88 6.95
CA ASN A 158 18.50 3.45 7.24
C ASN A 158 17.52 4.56 6.84
N GLY A 159 16.38 4.16 6.28
CA GLY A 159 15.33 5.07 5.85
C GLY A 159 14.20 5.18 6.88
N PHE A 160 13.57 6.34 6.93
CA PHE A 160 12.27 6.52 7.57
C PHE A 160 11.30 7.18 6.59
N THR A 161 10.11 6.60 6.40
CA THR A 161 9.07 7.21 5.57
C THR A 161 7.78 7.44 6.32
N THR A 162 7.18 8.61 6.10
CA THR A 162 5.79 8.87 6.48
C THR A 162 4.92 8.90 5.23
N VAL A 163 3.90 8.05 5.20
CA VAL A 163 2.95 7.91 4.09
C VAL A 163 1.60 8.44 4.53
N THR A 164 0.87 9.14 3.65
CA THR A 164 -0.40 9.76 4.02
C THR A 164 -1.66 9.02 3.59
N ASN A 165 -1.52 7.95 2.83
CA ASN A 165 -2.62 7.13 2.36
C ASN A 165 -2.33 5.64 2.60
N GLN A 166 -3.26 4.92 3.21
CA GLN A 166 -3.12 3.50 3.50
C GLN A 166 -2.94 2.64 2.24
N ILE A 167 -3.53 3.03 1.11
CA ILE A 167 -3.39 2.33 -0.19
C ILE A 167 -1.95 2.46 -0.72
N ALA A 168 -1.26 3.53 -0.36
CA ALA A 168 0.08 3.89 -0.83
C ALA A 168 1.22 3.34 0.04
N VAL A 169 0.90 2.62 1.13
CA VAL A 169 1.89 2.07 2.04
C VAL A 169 2.60 0.89 1.36
N GLU A 170 3.91 1.02 1.16
CA GLU A 170 4.79 -0.13 0.91
C GLU A 170 5.25 -0.71 2.25
N TYR A 171 5.48 -2.02 2.29
CA TYR A 171 5.89 -2.71 3.51
C TYR A 171 7.33 -3.12 3.36
N ASP A 172 8.17 -2.64 4.27
CA ASP A 172 9.54 -3.10 4.37
C ASP A 172 9.61 -4.48 5.05
N LEU A 173 10.16 -5.47 4.34
CA LEU A 173 10.41 -6.82 4.87
C LEU A 173 11.85 -7.01 5.37
N THR A 174 12.73 -6.02 5.11
CA THR A 174 14.15 -6.04 5.48
C THR A 174 14.36 -5.50 6.90
N GLY A 175 13.50 -4.59 7.37
CA GLY A 175 13.63 -3.90 8.65
C GLY A 175 14.60 -2.71 8.61
N ARG A 176 15.22 -2.43 7.46
CA ARG A 176 16.13 -1.29 7.25
C ARG A 176 15.38 0.03 7.09
N HIS A 177 14.13 -0.06 6.65
CA HIS A 177 13.29 1.08 6.35
C HIS A 177 12.06 1.05 7.25
N LYS A 178 11.89 2.11 8.05
CA LYS A 178 10.78 2.21 8.99
C LYS A 178 9.71 3.12 8.43
N ASP A 179 8.45 2.68 8.51
CA ASP A 179 7.33 3.49 8.04
C ASP A 179 6.42 3.99 9.16
N SER A 180 5.75 5.10 8.89
CA SER A 180 4.62 5.60 9.65
C SER A 180 3.49 6.00 8.71
N LEU A 181 2.27 5.66 9.08
CA LEU A 181 1.06 6.09 8.38
C LEU A 181 0.39 7.22 9.15
N ILE A 182 0.01 8.28 8.43
CA ILE A 182 -0.90 9.31 8.93
C ILE A 182 -1.96 9.64 7.87
N VAL A 183 -3.23 9.32 8.11
CA VAL A 183 -4.29 9.59 7.12
C VAL A 183 -4.65 11.08 7.12
N THR A 184 -4.07 11.85 6.20
CA THR A 184 -4.35 13.28 6.02
C THR A 184 -4.01 13.78 4.63
N SER A 185 -4.77 14.77 4.14
CA SER A 185 -4.48 15.49 2.90
C SER A 185 -3.78 16.84 3.12
N ASN A 186 -3.52 17.22 4.38
CA ASN A 186 -2.87 18.48 4.74
C ASN A 186 -1.35 18.28 4.83
N PHE A 187 -0.59 18.98 3.97
CA PHE A 187 0.86 18.87 3.89
C PHE A 187 1.54 19.18 5.23
N ARG A 188 1.33 20.37 5.78
CA ARG A 188 1.89 20.84 7.06
C ARG A 188 1.66 19.84 8.20
N LYS A 189 0.45 19.29 8.32
CA LYS A 189 0.13 18.29 9.34
C LYS A 189 0.94 17.01 9.16
N ALA A 190 1.04 16.51 7.93
CA ALA A 190 1.83 15.32 7.62
C ALA A 190 3.33 15.54 7.85
N PHE A 191 3.86 16.69 7.43
CA PHE A 191 5.27 17.05 7.61
C PHE A 191 5.64 17.18 9.10
N ARG A 192 4.84 17.88 9.90
CA ARG A 192 5.06 17.95 11.36
C ARG A 192 5.00 16.59 12.04
N HIS A 193 4.14 15.70 11.56
CA HIS A 193 4.10 14.31 12.05
C HIS A 193 5.37 13.56 11.69
N HIS A 194 5.87 13.74 10.47
CA HIS A 194 7.14 13.16 10.02
C HIS A 194 8.31 13.63 10.88
N LEU A 195 8.44 14.94 11.09
CA LEU A 195 9.49 15.53 11.94
C LEU A 195 9.49 14.96 13.36
N LYS A 196 8.31 14.85 13.99
CA LYS A 196 8.16 14.21 15.31
C LYS A 196 8.53 12.73 15.32
N CYS A 197 8.36 12.03 14.20
CA CYS A 197 8.70 10.63 14.10
C CYS A 197 10.20 10.42 13.91
N ILE A 198 10.86 11.22 13.06
CA ILE A 198 12.30 11.11 12.83
C ILE A 198 13.08 11.46 14.09
N GLU A 199 12.65 12.48 14.85
CA GLU A 199 13.25 12.85 16.14
C GLU A 199 13.26 11.68 17.14
N LYS A 200 12.24 10.82 17.09
CA LYS A 200 12.10 9.67 18.00
C LYS A 200 12.75 8.39 17.49
N LYS A 201 12.91 8.25 16.18
CA LYS A 201 13.19 6.95 15.55
C LYS A 201 14.52 6.89 14.82
N LEU A 202 15.04 8.03 14.38
CA LEU A 202 16.35 8.16 13.76
C LEU A 202 17.33 8.71 14.80
N TYR A 203 18.56 8.20 14.77
CA TYR A 203 19.61 8.65 15.67
C TYR A 203 20.11 10.04 15.28
N THR A 204 20.57 10.17 14.04
CA THR A 204 21.02 11.42 13.43
C THR A 204 20.53 11.44 12.00
N VAL A 205 19.72 12.44 11.65
CA VAL A 205 19.26 12.64 10.28
C VAL A 205 20.44 13.15 9.44
N GLU A 206 20.68 12.50 8.30
CA GLU A 206 21.74 12.88 7.38
C GLU A 206 21.12 13.65 6.19
N PRO A 207 21.52 14.91 5.94
CA PRO A 207 21.02 15.68 4.80
C PRO A 207 21.25 14.98 3.46
N TYR A 208 20.38 15.28 2.49
CA TYR A 208 20.56 14.87 1.10
C TYR A 208 21.63 15.73 0.42
N ILE A 209 22.47 15.11 -0.40
CA ILE A 209 23.47 15.81 -1.22
C ILE A 209 22.78 16.59 -2.34
N GLU A 210 23.21 17.82 -2.57
CA GLU A 210 22.69 18.69 -3.64
C GLU A 210 22.82 18.03 -5.01
N ASN A 211 21.75 18.05 -5.80
CA ASN A 211 21.66 17.41 -7.13
C ASN A 211 21.83 15.88 -7.12
N GLY A 212 21.75 15.24 -5.96
CA GLY A 212 21.85 13.79 -5.78
C GLY A 212 20.69 13.19 -4.99
N GLU A 213 19.64 13.96 -4.71
CA GLU A 213 18.55 13.59 -3.79
C GLU A 213 17.84 12.31 -4.26
N ILE A 214 17.55 12.24 -5.55
CA ILE A 214 16.84 11.11 -6.17
C ILE A 214 17.73 9.88 -6.26
N ASP A 215 19.03 10.06 -6.48
CA ASP A 215 20.01 8.96 -6.49
C ASP A 215 20.19 8.35 -5.10
N VAL A 216 20.08 9.15 -4.03
CA VAL A 216 20.04 8.65 -2.66
C VAL A 216 18.82 7.76 -2.45
N VAL A 217 17.62 8.18 -2.88
CA VAL A 217 16.40 7.35 -2.79
C VAL A 217 16.55 6.07 -3.61
N ARG A 218 17.13 6.17 -4.82
CA ARG A 218 17.45 4.99 -5.64
C ARG A 218 18.36 4.04 -4.88
N ARG A 219 19.43 4.55 -4.26
CA ARG A 219 20.37 3.74 -3.48
C ARG A 219 19.71 3.05 -2.29
N LEU A 220 18.91 3.77 -1.49
CA LEU A 220 18.16 3.17 -0.38
C LEU A 220 17.29 2.00 -0.86
N ARG A 221 16.54 2.22 -1.95
CA ARG A 221 15.69 1.17 -2.53
C ARG A 221 16.50 -0.01 -3.09
N THR A 222 17.63 0.25 -3.73
CA THR A 222 18.52 -0.82 -4.22
C THR A 222 19.06 -1.66 -3.07
N LEU A 223 19.50 -1.03 -1.97
CA LEU A 223 19.94 -1.75 -0.77
C LEU A 223 18.85 -2.64 -0.19
N ASP A 224 17.61 -2.15 -0.13
CA ASP A 224 16.48 -2.95 0.34
C ASP A 224 16.24 -4.15 -0.58
N ILE A 225 16.24 -3.95 -1.90
CA ILE A 225 16.05 -5.02 -2.88
C ILE A 225 17.17 -6.06 -2.80
N ASP A 226 18.42 -5.63 -2.68
CA ASP A 226 19.57 -6.52 -2.54
C ASP A 226 19.50 -7.34 -1.25
N GLN A 227 19.05 -6.73 -0.15
CA GLN A 227 18.80 -7.46 1.09
C GLN A 227 17.67 -8.48 0.93
N LEU A 228 16.55 -8.12 0.29
CA LEU A 228 15.46 -9.06 0.00
C LEU A 228 15.91 -10.24 -0.87
N ASN A 229 16.82 -10.00 -1.81
CA ASN A 229 17.38 -11.03 -2.66
C ASN A 229 18.30 -11.96 -1.86
N THR A 230 19.15 -11.39 -1.01
CA THR A 230 20.03 -12.12 -0.08
C THR A 230 19.22 -13.01 0.86
N ASP A 231 18.07 -12.54 1.35
CA ASP A 231 17.16 -13.28 2.24
C ASP A 231 16.34 -14.37 1.52
N GLY A 232 16.47 -14.47 0.19
CA GLY A 232 15.70 -15.37 -0.67
C GLY A 232 14.20 -15.01 -0.77
N LEU A 233 13.84 -13.76 -0.50
CA LEU A 233 12.46 -13.27 -0.55
C LEU A 233 12.05 -12.79 -1.95
N ILE A 234 13.02 -12.38 -2.75
CA ILE A 234 12.81 -12.02 -4.16
C ILE A 234 13.78 -12.79 -5.06
N LYS A 235 13.57 -12.64 -6.36
CA LYS A 235 14.55 -12.98 -7.40
C LYS A 235 14.51 -11.94 -8.50
N TYR A 236 15.66 -11.63 -9.08
CA TYR A 236 15.75 -10.80 -10.28
C TYR A 236 15.13 -11.51 -11.50
N VAL A 237 14.61 -10.72 -12.45
CA VAL A 237 13.93 -11.19 -13.67
C VAL A 237 14.50 -10.48 -14.89
N GLY A 238 15.19 -11.24 -15.74
CA GLY A 238 15.93 -10.74 -16.90
C GLY A 238 17.43 -10.63 -16.59
N GLU A 239 18.21 -10.25 -17.59
CA GLU A 239 19.68 -10.22 -17.51
C GLU A 239 20.22 -9.01 -16.74
N ASN A 240 19.48 -7.89 -16.72
CA ASN A 240 20.00 -6.59 -16.26
C ASN A 240 19.56 -6.17 -14.84
N THR A 241 19.04 -7.06 -14.00
CA THR A 241 18.52 -6.75 -12.64
C THR A 241 17.51 -5.59 -12.54
N ASP A 242 17.03 -5.05 -13.66
CA ASP A 242 16.05 -3.95 -13.75
C ASP A 242 14.68 -4.31 -13.15
N TYR A 243 14.41 -5.61 -13.05
CA TYR A 243 13.16 -6.13 -12.54
C TYR A 243 13.37 -7.27 -11.58
N TRP A 244 12.41 -7.46 -10.69
CA TRP A 244 12.38 -8.55 -9.74
C TRP A 244 10.94 -9.02 -9.47
N LYS A 245 10.81 -10.18 -8.85
CA LYS A 245 9.54 -10.78 -8.38
C LYS A 245 9.74 -11.43 -7.02
N TYR A 246 8.67 -11.51 -6.23
CA TYR A 246 8.70 -12.27 -4.98
C TYR A 246 8.84 -13.77 -5.23
N THR A 247 9.62 -14.44 -4.38
CA THR A 247 9.58 -15.90 -4.24
C THR A 247 8.27 -16.32 -3.55
N VAL A 248 7.97 -17.63 -3.45
CA VAL A 248 6.80 -18.07 -2.63
C VAL A 248 6.98 -17.60 -1.19
N LYS A 249 8.17 -17.81 -0.63
CA LYS A 249 8.55 -17.37 0.73
C LYS A 249 8.31 -15.87 0.92
N GLY A 250 8.82 -15.04 -0.01
CA GLY A 250 8.62 -13.59 0.06
C GLY A 250 7.17 -13.16 -0.08
N ALA A 251 6.41 -13.78 -0.98
CA ALA A 251 5.01 -13.47 -1.18
C ALA A 251 4.14 -13.80 0.05
N VAL A 252 4.39 -14.96 0.67
CA VAL A 252 3.73 -15.34 1.93
C VAL A 252 4.10 -14.36 3.05
N LYS A 253 5.40 -14.04 3.23
CA LYS A 253 5.85 -13.10 4.25
C LYS A 253 5.18 -11.73 4.08
N LEU A 254 5.14 -11.21 2.85
CA LEU A 254 4.49 -9.94 2.54
C LEU A 254 3.00 -9.98 2.84
N ALA A 255 2.29 -11.02 2.40
CA ALA A 255 0.86 -11.15 2.60
C ALA A 255 0.50 -11.20 4.10
N ILE A 256 1.29 -11.90 4.92
CA ILE A 256 1.12 -11.91 6.39
C ILE A 256 1.28 -10.51 6.95
N CYS A 257 2.35 -9.79 6.58
CA CYS A 257 2.60 -8.42 7.05
C CYS A 257 1.47 -7.46 6.67
N GLN A 258 0.94 -7.58 5.44
CA GLN A 258 -0.18 -6.78 4.96
C GLN A 258 -1.46 -7.06 5.76
N ILE A 259 -1.76 -8.32 6.05
CA ILE A 259 -2.94 -8.71 6.84
C ILE A 259 -2.81 -8.23 8.28
N ILE A 260 -1.69 -8.52 8.96
CA ILE A 260 -1.50 -8.12 10.35
C ILE A 260 -1.71 -6.62 10.50
N GLN A 261 -1.16 -5.81 9.59
CA GLN A 261 -1.38 -4.37 9.64
C GLN A 261 -2.80 -3.96 9.24
N GLY A 262 -3.42 -4.60 8.25
CA GLY A 262 -4.83 -4.35 7.90
C GLY A 262 -5.74 -4.59 9.11
N VAL A 263 -5.52 -5.69 9.84
CA VAL A 263 -6.25 -6.04 11.07
C VAL A 263 -5.94 -5.07 12.21
N ILE A 264 -4.69 -4.65 12.41
CA ILE A 264 -4.34 -3.69 13.47
C ILE A 264 -4.88 -2.28 13.14
N ARG A 265 -4.90 -1.88 11.86
CA ARG A 265 -5.22 -0.50 11.45
C ARG A 265 -6.70 -0.27 11.16
N ALA A 266 -7.45 -1.28 10.72
CA ALA A 266 -8.88 -1.15 10.45
C ALA A 266 -9.69 -0.68 11.69
N PRO A 267 -9.51 -1.28 12.89
CA PRO A 267 -10.21 -0.83 14.10
C PRO A 267 -9.87 0.61 14.47
N MET A 268 -8.60 1.01 14.33
CA MET A 268 -8.15 2.38 14.63
C MET A 268 -8.78 3.41 13.70
N SER A 269 -8.94 3.09 12.41
CA SER A 269 -9.62 3.99 11.46
C SER A 269 -11.12 4.13 11.77
N LEU A 270 -11.77 3.04 12.17
CA LEU A 270 -13.18 3.00 12.52
C LEU A 270 -13.44 3.74 13.84
N LEU A 271 -12.58 3.56 14.85
CA LEU A 271 -12.61 4.32 16.10
C LEU A 271 -12.42 5.83 15.85
N ASN A 272 -11.45 6.22 15.03
CA ASN A 272 -11.21 7.63 14.73
C ASN A 272 -12.35 8.28 13.93
N GLY A 273 -13.03 7.52 13.07
CA GLY A 273 -14.26 7.95 12.40
C GLY A 273 -15.38 8.21 13.40
N LEU A 274 -15.63 7.25 14.29
CA LEU A 274 -16.66 7.35 15.35
C LEU A 274 -16.39 8.46 16.37
N LEU A 275 -15.11 8.77 16.64
CA LEU A 275 -14.73 9.85 17.55
C LEU A 275 -14.86 11.24 16.91
N LYS A 276 -14.65 11.36 15.59
CA LYS A 276 -14.86 12.63 14.88
C LYS A 276 -16.33 13.02 14.79
N THR A 277 -17.23 12.06 14.57
CA THR A 277 -18.68 12.31 14.51
C THR A 277 -19.30 12.75 15.85
N LYS A 278 -18.55 12.77 16.95
CA LYS A 278 -19.02 13.24 18.26
C LYS A 278 -18.65 14.68 18.60
N ASN A 279 -17.72 15.28 17.85
CA ASN A 279 -17.21 16.63 18.11
C ASN A 279 -17.62 17.66 17.03
N ASP A 280 -18.43 17.23 16.07
CA ASP A 280 -19.15 18.06 15.09
C ASP A 280 -20.64 17.96 15.39
#